data_AF-A0A0D0CIW0-F1
#
_entry.id   AF-A0A0D0CIW0-F1
#
_cell.length_a   1.000
_cell.length_b   1.000
_cell.length_c   1.000
_cell.angle_alpha   90.00
_cell.angle_beta   90.00
_cell.angle_gamma   90.00
#
_symmetry.space_group_name_H-M   'P 1'
#
loop_
_entity.id
_entity.type
_entity.pdbx_description
1 polymer ?
#
loop_
_entity_poly.entity_id
_entity_poly.type
_entity_poly.pdbx_seq_one_letter_code
_entity_poly.pdbx_strand_id
1 'polypeptide(L)'
;CTQGTRVEIMKNITEWANASEREVYWMGGMAGTGKSTIAKSLCETFEEKMQILAGAFFCSRQLPDCRDYTKIIPTIAFQLAHYSCTFAEALTRELQKDSKLADKEIKKQMKWLLLKPWKEAANISKLTGKIPVVVIDALDECENIQLVLEPLLEAIKSRHLLGLKFLFTS
;
A
#
# COMPACT_ATOMS: atom_id res chain seq x y z
N CYS A 1 3.10 7.60 24.83
CA CYS A 1 4.34 7.71 24.03
C CYS A 1 5.26 8.73 24.65
N THR A 2 6.44 8.31 25.10
CA THR A 2 7.51 9.24 25.48
C THR A 2 7.94 10.06 24.26
N GLN A 3 8.07 11.38 24.44
CA GLN A 3 8.67 12.28 23.45
C GLN A 3 10.08 11.78 23.14
N GLY A 4 10.30 11.25 21.93
CA GLY A 4 11.57 10.63 21.52
C GLY A 4 11.34 9.37 20.69
N THR A 5 10.57 8.42 21.21
CA THR A 5 10.33 7.13 20.56
C THR A 5 9.61 7.27 19.21
N ARG A 6 8.66 8.21 19.12
CA ARG A 6 7.98 8.49 17.83
C ARG A 6 8.94 9.05 16.79
N VAL A 7 9.86 9.92 17.18
CA VAL A 7 10.83 10.54 16.25
C VAL A 7 11.78 9.47 15.72
N GLU A 8 12.24 8.57 16.58
CA GLU A 8 13.10 7.46 16.19
C GLU A 8 12.38 6.47 15.25
N ILE A 9 11.13 6.10 15.54
CA ILE A 9 10.33 5.25 14.66
C ILE A 9 10.16 5.90 13.27
N MET A 10 9.79 7.18 13.23
CA MET A 10 9.64 7.93 11.97
C MET A 10 10.94 7.93 11.18
N LYS A 11 12.08 8.17 11.84
CA LYS A 11 13.41 8.15 11.23
C LYS A 11 13.72 6.76 10.65
N ASN A 12 13.56 5.70 11.44
CA ASN A 12 13.86 4.33 11.01
C ASN A 12 13.01 3.90 9.81
N ILE A 13 11.73 4.28 9.78
CA ILE A 13 10.84 3.96 8.65
C ILE A 13 11.20 4.78 7.41
N THR A 14 11.60 6.04 7.58
CA THR A 14 12.06 6.89 6.47
C THR A 14 13.37 6.34 5.86
N GLU A 15 14.29 5.86 6.69
CA GLU A 15 15.50 5.18 6.24
C GLU A 15 15.17 3.87 5.51
N TRP A 16 14.26 3.06 6.07
CA TRP A 16 13.77 1.86 5.40
C TRP A 16 13.15 2.18 4.03
N ALA A 17 12.36 3.25 3.92
CA ALA A 17 11.72 3.62 2.66
C ALA A 17 12.73 3.96 1.54
N ASN A 18 13.88 4.52 1.90
CA ASN A 18 14.96 4.85 0.96
C ASN A 18 15.90 3.67 0.65
N ALA A 19 16.00 2.69 1.54
CA ALA A 19 16.87 1.53 1.33
C ALA A 19 16.37 0.68 0.14
N SER A 20 17.28 0.04 -0.60
CA SER A 20 16.91 -0.92 -1.66
C SER A 20 16.46 -2.27 -1.11
N GLU A 21 16.68 -2.52 0.18
CA GLU A 21 16.36 -3.77 0.84
C GLU A 21 14.96 -3.75 1.48
N ARG A 22 14.36 -4.95 1.61
CA ARG A 22 13.10 -5.25 2.32
C ARG A 22 11.87 -4.50 1.78
N GLU A 23 11.00 -5.24 1.10
CA GLU A 23 9.76 -4.68 0.51
C GLU A 23 8.66 -4.42 1.54
N VAL A 24 8.78 -4.95 2.77
CA VAL A 24 7.75 -4.86 3.80
C VAL A 24 8.33 -4.31 5.10
N TYR A 25 7.59 -3.37 5.70
CA TYR A 25 7.74 -2.95 7.09
C TYR A 25 6.44 -3.20 7.84
N TRP A 26 6.50 -3.84 9.01
CA TRP A 26 5.34 -4.09 9.85
C TRP A 26 5.49 -3.43 11.21
N MET A 27 4.55 -2.54 11.54
CA MET A 27 4.52 -1.83 12.82
C MET A 27 3.44 -2.43 13.72
N GLY A 28 3.86 -3.33 14.60
CA GLY A 28 3.00 -3.92 15.63
C GLY A 28 3.01 -3.14 16.94
N GLY A 29 1.91 -3.14 17.67
CA GLY A 29 1.88 -2.61 19.05
C GLY A 29 0.50 -2.62 19.68
N MET A 30 0.39 -2.35 20.98
CA MET A 30 -0.90 -2.34 21.67
C MET A 30 -1.85 -1.27 21.09
N ALA A 31 -3.16 -1.52 21.15
CA ALA A 31 -4.17 -0.51 20.82
C ALA A 31 -3.97 0.77 21.65
N GLY A 32 -4.22 1.93 21.04
CA GLY A 32 -4.04 3.24 21.70
C GLY A 32 -2.59 3.75 21.80
N THR A 33 -1.60 3.04 21.22
CA THR A 33 -0.19 3.50 21.21
C THR A 33 0.14 4.54 20.13
N GLY A 34 -0.85 4.94 19.33
CA GLY A 34 -0.68 5.99 18.32
C GLY A 34 -0.08 5.54 16.99
N LYS A 35 -0.12 4.24 16.66
CA LYS A 35 0.38 3.70 15.37
C LYS A 35 -0.27 4.37 14.16
N SER A 36 -1.60 4.52 14.16
CA SER A 36 -2.32 5.26 13.11
C SER A 36 -1.90 6.72 13.02
N THR A 37 -1.54 7.35 14.14
CA THR A 37 -0.98 8.71 14.15
C THR A 37 0.40 8.75 13.49
N ILE A 38 1.22 7.72 13.71
CA ILE A 38 2.53 7.57 13.04
C ILE A 38 2.32 7.31 11.54
N ALA A 39 1.44 6.39 11.16
CA ALA A 39 1.12 6.08 9.77
C ALA A 39 0.65 7.33 9.00
N LYS A 40 -0.24 8.13 9.58
CA LYS A 40 -0.67 9.41 8.99
C LYS A 40 0.48 10.39 8.77
N SER A 41 1.33 10.59 9.78
CA SER A 41 2.51 11.46 9.63
C SER A 41 3.53 10.93 8.62
N LEU A 42 3.63 9.61 8.46
CA LEU A 42 4.46 9.00 7.43
C LEU A 42 3.88 9.26 6.04
N CYS A 43 2.56 9.16 5.86
CA CYS A 43 1.91 9.53 4.61
C CYS A 43 2.24 10.98 4.23
N GLU A 44 2.06 11.93 5.15
CA GLU A 44 2.41 13.35 4.93
C GLU A 44 3.90 13.50 4.53
N THR A 45 4.80 12.80 5.23
CA THR A 45 6.24 12.83 4.92
C THR A 45 6.54 12.22 3.55
N PHE A 46 5.92 11.09 3.22
CA PHE A 46 6.11 10.38 1.96
C PHE A 46 5.54 11.14 0.77
N GLU A 47 4.44 11.86 0.96
CA GLU A 47 3.80 12.66 -0.07
C GLU A 47 4.55 13.98 -0.29
N GLU A 48 4.68 14.80 0.75
CA GLU A 48 5.15 16.18 0.63
C GLU A 48 6.67 16.30 0.54
N LYS A 49 7.41 15.48 1.29
CA LYS A 49 8.87 15.63 1.42
C LYS A 49 9.64 14.69 0.51
N MET A 50 9.12 13.48 0.29
CA MET A 50 9.83 12.43 -0.46
C MET A 50 9.24 12.17 -1.85
N GLN A 51 7.95 12.43 -2.04
CA GLN A 51 7.19 12.13 -3.26
C GLN A 51 7.20 10.63 -3.62
N ILE A 52 7.04 9.78 -2.61
CA ILE A 52 7.01 8.32 -2.73
C ILE A 52 5.71 7.69 -2.24
N LEU A 53 4.77 8.45 -1.69
CA LEU A 53 3.47 7.91 -1.31
C LEU A 53 2.68 7.53 -2.57
N ALA A 54 2.55 6.23 -2.81
CA ALA A 54 1.90 5.68 -3.99
C ALA A 54 0.47 5.20 -3.71
N GLY A 55 0.13 5.01 -2.44
CA GLY A 55 -1.22 4.71 -1.99
C GLY A 55 -1.30 4.60 -0.47
N ALA A 56 -2.49 4.80 0.07
CA ALA A 56 -2.78 4.61 1.48
C ALA A 56 -4.21 4.12 1.69
N PHE A 57 -4.38 3.14 2.58
CA PHE A 57 -5.68 2.68 3.06
C PHE A 57 -5.65 2.61 4.59
N PHE A 58 -6.60 3.27 5.24
CA PHE A 58 -6.73 3.28 6.69
C PHE A 58 -7.95 2.47 7.08
N CYS A 59 -7.74 1.29 7.64
CA CYS A 59 -8.84 0.48 8.10
C CYS A 59 -9.52 1.14 9.30
N SER A 60 -10.84 1.02 9.39
CA SER A 60 -11.57 1.52 10.56
C SER A 60 -12.89 0.81 10.76
N ARG A 61 -13.15 0.34 11.98
CA ARG A 61 -14.45 -0.27 12.35
C ARG A 61 -15.62 0.71 12.27
N GLN A 62 -15.32 2.01 12.34
CA GLN A 62 -16.33 3.09 12.40
C GLN A 62 -16.84 3.48 11.01
N LEU A 63 -16.07 3.23 9.96
CA LEU A 63 -16.38 3.65 8.60
C LEU A 63 -16.65 2.42 7.72
N PRO A 64 -17.87 2.24 7.19
CA PRO A 64 -18.24 1.05 6.42
C PRO A 64 -17.29 0.71 5.27
N ASP A 65 -16.83 1.70 4.51
CA ASP A 65 -15.90 1.50 3.39
C ASP A 65 -14.48 1.15 3.86
N CYS A 66 -14.08 1.59 5.06
CA CYS A 66 -12.75 1.34 5.62
C CYS A 66 -12.67 0.01 6.37
N ARG A 67 -13.79 -0.61 6.74
CA ARG A 67 -13.82 -1.98 7.29
C ARG A 67 -13.96 -3.06 6.22
N ASP A 68 -14.36 -2.69 5.01
CA ASP A 68 -14.57 -3.63 3.91
C ASP A 68 -13.25 -3.96 3.19
N TYR A 69 -12.71 -5.15 3.48
CA TYR A 69 -11.47 -5.63 2.87
C TYR A 69 -11.51 -5.65 1.33
N THR A 70 -12.70 -5.76 0.73
CA THR A 70 -12.86 -5.77 -0.74
C THR A 70 -12.55 -4.43 -1.38
N LYS A 71 -12.46 -3.34 -0.59
CA LYS A 71 -12.10 -1.99 -1.05
C LYS A 71 -10.61 -1.74 -1.08
N ILE A 72 -9.80 -2.53 -0.38
CA ILE A 72 -8.36 -2.29 -0.25
C ILE A 72 -7.68 -2.29 -1.62
N ILE A 73 -7.82 -3.36 -2.40
CA ILE A 73 -7.12 -3.48 -3.69
C ILE A 73 -7.62 -2.46 -4.72
N PRO A 74 -8.94 -2.24 -4.92
CA PRO A 74 -9.41 -1.18 -5.80
C PRO A 74 -8.91 0.21 -5.42
N THR A 75 -8.90 0.57 -4.12
CA THR A 75 -8.41 1.87 -3.66
C THR A 75 -6.92 2.05 -3.91
N ILE A 76 -6.10 1.03 -3.59
CA ILE A 76 -4.66 1.09 -3.86
C ILE A 76 -4.38 1.17 -5.38
N ALA A 77 -5.09 0.40 -6.21
CA ALA A 77 -4.93 0.46 -7.66
C ALA A 77 -5.29 1.85 -8.22
N PHE A 78 -6.37 2.46 -7.73
CA PHE A 78 -6.77 3.81 -8.11
C PHE A 78 -5.69 4.85 -7.74
N GLN A 79 -5.14 4.78 -6.53
CA GLN A 79 -4.09 5.69 -6.08
C GLN A 79 -2.77 5.47 -6.85
N LEU A 80 -2.41 4.23 -7.15
CA LEU A 80 -1.25 3.91 -7.99
C LEU A 80 -1.37 4.47 -9.41
N ALA A 81 -2.59 4.50 -9.97
CA ALA A 81 -2.84 5.14 -11.26
C ALA A 81 -2.65 6.66 -11.22
N HIS A 82 -2.93 7.32 -10.10
CA HIS A 82 -2.60 8.74 -9.93
C HIS A 82 -1.10 8.96 -9.76
N TYR A 83 -0.41 8.01 -9.11
CA TYR A 83 1.03 8.08 -8.90
C TYR A 83 1.85 7.79 -10.17
N SER A 84 1.38 6.92 -11.05
CA SER A 84 2.12 6.47 -12.24
C SER A 84 1.25 6.40 -13.49
N CYS A 85 1.54 7.25 -14.47
CA CYS A 85 0.86 7.24 -15.78
C CYS A 85 0.96 5.88 -16.47
N THR A 86 2.13 5.22 -16.43
CA THR A 86 2.30 3.91 -17.07
C THR A 86 1.49 2.80 -16.39
N PHE A 87 1.31 2.89 -15.07
CA PHE A 87 0.39 2.01 -14.35
C PHE A 87 -1.07 2.33 -14.70
N ALA A 88 -1.43 3.62 -14.78
CA ALA A 88 -2.77 4.06 -15.15
C ALA A 88 -3.19 3.57 -16.53
N GLU A 89 -2.30 3.64 -17.52
CA GLU A 89 -2.53 3.11 -18.87
C GLU A 89 -2.76 1.60 -18.84
N ALA A 90 -1.95 0.86 -18.09
CA ALA A 90 -2.09 -0.58 -17.95
C ALA A 90 -3.39 -0.98 -17.25
N LEU A 91 -3.74 -0.29 -16.17
CA LEU A 91 -4.99 -0.50 -15.45
C LEU A 91 -6.20 -0.19 -16.32
N THR A 92 -6.16 0.90 -17.07
CA THR A 92 -7.25 1.33 -17.96
C THR A 92 -7.56 0.26 -19.02
N ARG A 93 -6.53 -0.38 -19.60
CA ARG A 93 -6.73 -1.49 -20.55
C ARG A 93 -7.47 -2.67 -19.95
N GLU A 94 -7.25 -2.96 -18.66
CA GLU A 94 -7.94 -4.06 -17.99
C GLU A 94 -9.38 -3.67 -17.62
N LEU A 95 -9.60 -2.43 -17.16
CA LEU A 95 -10.94 -1.91 -16.87
C LEU A 95 -11.83 -1.75 -18.12
N GLN A 96 -11.24 -1.48 -19.29
CA GLN A 96 -11.97 -1.47 -20.56
C GLN A 96 -12.48 -2.87 -20.96
N LYS A 97 -11.82 -3.94 -20.50
CA LYS A 97 -12.25 -5.33 -20.76
C LYS A 97 -13.34 -5.78 -19.79
N ASP A 98 -13.26 -5.35 -18.53
CA ASP A 98 -14.26 -5.61 -17.50
C ASP A 98 -14.33 -4.44 -16.52
N SER A 99 -15.34 -3.59 -16.70
CA SER A 99 -15.54 -2.40 -15.85
C SER A 99 -15.95 -2.74 -14.43
N LYS A 100 -16.36 -3.98 -14.16
CA LYS A 100 -16.78 -4.46 -12.84
C LYS A 100 -15.65 -5.19 -12.10
N LEU A 101 -14.38 -5.05 -12.52
CA LEU A 101 -13.25 -5.71 -11.85
C LEU A 101 -13.13 -5.36 -10.37
N ALA A 102 -13.49 -4.13 -9.97
CA ALA A 102 -13.50 -3.69 -8.58
C ALA A 102 -14.53 -4.44 -7.72
N ASP A 103 -15.58 -5.01 -8.31
CA ASP A 103 -16.63 -5.75 -7.59
C ASP A 103 -16.41 -7.27 -7.62
N LYS A 104 -15.30 -7.74 -8.21
CA LYS A 104 -14.99 -9.17 -8.27
C LYS A 104 -14.32 -9.65 -6.98
N GLU A 105 -14.23 -10.97 -6.85
CA GLU A 105 -13.42 -11.63 -5.82
C GLU A 105 -11.98 -11.10 -5.75
N ILE A 106 -11.40 -11.12 -4.54
CA ILE A 106 -10.04 -10.60 -4.27
C ILE A 106 -8.99 -11.18 -5.22
N LYS A 107 -9.09 -12.46 -5.57
CA LYS A 107 -8.17 -13.12 -6.51
C LYS A 107 -8.15 -12.42 -7.87
N LYS A 108 -9.31 -11.98 -8.38
CA LYS A 108 -9.42 -11.25 -9.65
C LYS A 108 -8.96 -9.81 -9.50
N GLN A 109 -9.33 -9.13 -8.40
CA GLN A 109 -8.85 -7.79 -8.09
C GLN A 109 -7.31 -7.77 -8.03
N MET A 110 -6.69 -8.65 -7.24
CA MET A 110 -5.23 -8.80 -7.13
C MET A 110 -4.59 -8.98 -8.51
N LYS A 111 -5.09 -9.92 -9.31
CA LYS A 111 -4.50 -10.22 -10.62
C LYS A 111 -4.61 -9.06 -11.59
N TRP A 112 -5.80 -8.49 -11.75
CA TRP A 112 -6.12 -7.61 -12.87
C TRP A 112 -6.08 -6.13 -12.53
N LEU A 113 -6.26 -5.74 -11.26
CA LEU A 113 -6.15 -4.35 -10.81
C LEU A 113 -4.75 -4.00 -10.31
N LEU A 114 -4.00 -4.96 -9.76
CA LEU A 114 -2.70 -4.70 -9.14
C LEU A 114 -1.54 -5.37 -9.88
N LEU A 115 -1.47 -6.70 -9.88
CA LEU A 115 -0.28 -7.44 -10.29
C LEU A 115 0.03 -7.29 -11.77
N LYS A 116 -0.98 -7.43 -12.65
CA LYS A 116 -0.76 -7.30 -14.08
C LYS A 116 -0.44 -5.86 -14.48
N PRO A 117 -1.21 -4.83 -14.05
CA PRO A 117 -0.84 -3.45 -14.32
C PRO A 117 0.56 -3.09 -13.80
N TRP A 118 0.95 -3.57 -12.61
CA TRP A 118 2.28 -3.33 -12.05
C TRP A 118 3.41 -3.94 -12.89
N LYS A 119 3.22 -5.17 -13.39
CA LYS A 119 4.21 -5.85 -14.25
C LYS A 119 4.38 -5.20 -15.62
N GLU A 120 3.32 -4.60 -16.16
CA GLU A 120 3.35 -3.90 -17.45
C GLU A 120 3.83 -2.46 -17.33
N ALA A 121 3.67 -1.83 -16.17
CA ALA A 121 4.13 -0.47 -15.91
C ALA A 121 5.65 -0.36 -16.02
N ALA A 122 6.13 0.83 -16.40
CA ALA A 122 7.55 1.10 -16.39
C ALA A 122 8.08 1.02 -14.95
N ASN A 123 9.29 0.50 -14.77
CA ASN A 123 9.87 0.37 -13.44
C ASN A 123 10.22 1.76 -12.89
N ILE A 124 9.30 2.32 -12.08
CA ILE A 124 9.39 3.67 -11.53
C ILE A 124 10.70 3.85 -10.76
N SER A 125 11.08 2.86 -9.94
CA SER A 125 12.31 2.93 -9.14
C SER A 125 13.57 3.07 -9.99
N LYS A 126 13.61 2.46 -11.18
CA LYS A 126 14.73 2.63 -12.12
C LYS A 126 14.70 3.98 -12.82
N LEU A 127 13.53 4.54 -13.08
CA LEU A 127 13.37 5.81 -13.80
C LEU A 127 13.65 7.02 -12.90
N THR A 128 13.16 7.00 -11.66
CA THR A 128 13.19 8.16 -10.76
C THR A 128 14.25 8.02 -9.67
N GLY A 129 14.82 6.82 -9.47
CA GLY A 129 15.67 6.50 -8.32
C GLY A 129 14.90 6.43 -6.99
N LYS A 130 13.56 6.58 -7.01
CA LYS A 130 12.70 6.57 -5.83
C LYS A 130 11.82 5.32 -5.78
N ILE A 131 11.70 4.70 -4.61
CA ILE A 131 10.90 3.49 -4.42
C ILE A 131 9.51 3.90 -3.91
N PRO A 132 8.42 3.67 -4.66
CA PRO A 132 7.06 3.95 -4.20
C PRO A 132 6.68 3.12 -2.98
N VAL A 133 5.87 3.72 -2.09
CA VAL A 133 5.41 3.12 -0.84
C VAL A 133 3.87 3.14 -0.78
N VAL A 134 3.29 2.00 -0.43
CA VAL A 134 1.89 1.84 -0.06
C VAL A 134 1.79 1.67 1.45
N VAL A 135 0.88 2.41 2.09
CA VAL A 135 0.61 2.32 3.52
C VAL A 135 -0.75 1.68 3.76
N ILE A 136 -0.82 0.61 4.57
CA ILE A 136 -2.09 0.01 4.99
C ILE A 136 -2.11 -0.04 6.51
N ASP A 137 -2.93 0.82 7.11
CA ASP A 137 -3.01 1.04 8.55
C ASP A 137 -4.17 0.25 9.18
N ALA A 138 -3.98 -0.15 10.44
CA ALA A 138 -4.96 -0.75 11.33
C ALA A 138 -5.60 -2.04 10.77
N LEU A 139 -4.78 -2.96 10.25
CA LEU A 139 -5.27 -4.21 9.64
C LEU A 139 -6.20 -5.02 10.56
N ASP A 140 -6.02 -4.91 11.87
CA ASP A 140 -6.83 -5.54 12.93
C ASP A 140 -8.23 -4.91 13.12
N GLU A 141 -8.49 -3.78 12.45
CA GLU A 141 -9.81 -3.15 12.34
C GLU A 141 -10.61 -3.58 11.11
N CYS A 142 -10.05 -4.43 10.24
CA CYS A 142 -10.70 -4.92 9.03
C CYS A 142 -11.04 -6.41 9.14
N GLU A 143 -12.31 -6.76 8.96
CA GLU A 143 -12.76 -8.15 8.98
C GLU A 143 -12.27 -8.90 7.74
N ASN A 144 -11.93 -10.18 7.90
CA ASN A 144 -11.43 -11.04 6.81
C ASN A 144 -10.20 -10.50 6.07
N ILE A 145 -9.41 -9.63 6.72
CA ILE A 145 -8.21 -9.00 6.13
C ILE A 145 -7.20 -10.02 5.57
N GLN A 146 -7.18 -11.24 6.12
CA GLN A 146 -6.34 -12.35 5.64
C GLN A 146 -6.57 -12.65 4.14
N LEU A 147 -7.82 -12.50 3.64
CA LEU A 147 -8.16 -12.73 2.23
C LEU A 147 -7.42 -11.79 1.28
N VAL A 148 -7.00 -10.61 1.76
CA VAL A 148 -6.18 -9.65 1.01
C VAL A 148 -4.70 -9.82 1.34
N LEU A 149 -4.38 -9.98 2.63
CA LEU A 149 -3.01 -9.99 3.11
C LEU A 149 -2.23 -11.22 2.61
N GLU A 150 -2.84 -12.40 2.62
CA GLU A 150 -2.21 -13.64 2.13
C GLU A 150 -1.77 -13.54 0.66
N PRO A 151 -2.65 -13.25 -0.32
CA PRO A 151 -2.23 -13.13 -1.71
C PRO A 151 -1.29 -11.94 -1.95
N LEU A 152 -1.39 -10.87 -1.16
CA LEU A 152 -0.49 -9.72 -1.27
C LEU A 152 0.94 -10.09 -0.81
N LEU A 153 1.08 -10.69 0.37
CA LEU A 153 2.37 -11.13 0.89
C LEU A 153 2.98 -12.21 0.00
N GLU A 154 2.17 -13.11 -0.56
CA GLU A 154 2.65 -14.10 -1.52
C GLU A 154 3.17 -13.44 -2.80
N ALA A 155 2.46 -12.43 -3.34
CA ALA A 155 2.94 -11.69 -4.50
C ALA A 155 4.25 -10.93 -4.23
N ILE A 156 4.43 -10.39 -3.03
CA ILE A 156 5.67 -9.74 -2.60
C ILE A 156 6.81 -10.79 -2.55
N LYS A 157 6.62 -11.91 -1.84
CA LYS A 157 7.61 -13.00 -1.75
C LYS A 157 8.00 -13.55 -3.12
N SER A 158 7.02 -13.71 -4.00
CA SER A 158 7.19 -14.16 -5.39
C SER A 158 7.70 -13.06 -6.34
N ARG A 159 8.13 -11.91 -5.80
CA ARG A 159 8.74 -10.79 -6.56
C ARG A 159 7.86 -10.26 -7.69
N HIS A 160 6.55 -10.39 -7.56
CA HIS A 160 5.60 -9.83 -8.54
C HIS A 160 5.38 -8.33 -8.37
N LEU A 161 5.76 -7.79 -7.21
CA LEU A 161 5.65 -6.37 -6.85
C LEU A 161 7.02 -5.70 -6.67
N LEU A 162 8.05 -6.20 -7.37
CA LEU A 162 9.40 -5.63 -7.32
C LEU A 162 9.36 -4.11 -7.56
N GLY A 163 10.06 -3.37 -6.69
CA GLY A 163 10.10 -1.91 -6.75
C GLY A 163 8.90 -1.21 -6.12
N LEU A 164 8.02 -1.92 -5.41
CA LEU A 164 6.96 -1.36 -4.57
C LEU A 164 7.15 -1.79 -3.12
N LYS A 165 7.06 -0.84 -2.18
CA LYS A 165 7.18 -1.09 -0.75
C LYS A 165 5.84 -0.99 -0.04
N PHE A 166 5.69 -1.77 1.03
CA PHE A 166 4.48 -1.82 1.84
C PHE A 166 4.80 -1.57 3.31
N LEU A 167 4.11 -0.59 3.89
CA LEU A 167 4.08 -0.35 5.33
C LEU A 167 2.74 -0.81 5.87
N PHE A 168 2.77 -1.74 6.83
CA PHE A 168 1.59 -2.24 7.52
C PHE A 168 1.58 -1.84 8.99
N THR A 169 0.40 -1.62 9.55
CA THR A 169 0.23 -1.50 11.02
C THR A 169 -0.87 -2.43 11.54
N SER A 170 -0.69 -2.94 12.76
CA SER A 170 -1.67 -3.76 13.52
C SER A 170 -1.49 -3.60 15.02
#